data_AF-A0A2K6SQ17-F1
#
_entry.id   AF-A0A2K6SQ17-F1
#
_cell.length_a   1.000
_cell.length_b   1.000
_cell.length_c   1.000
_cell.angle_alpha   90.00
_cell.angle_beta   90.00
_cell.angle_gamma   90.00
#
_symmetry.space_group_name_H-M   'P 1'
#
loop_
_entity.id
_entity.type
_entity.pdbx_description
1 polymer ?
#
loop_
_entity_poly.entity_id
_entity_poly.type
_entity_poly.pdbx_seq_one_letter_code
_entity_poly.pdbx_strand_id
1 'polypeptide(L)'
;MLGYICQMGLITRHRLQAHVCVPASACRPCSDAELLLAACTSDFVIHGTIHGVTHDTELQESIITVVAARVLLQTLPLFQRLTSIRTPLHCGVHPGPGTFLFMGWSRFGEAWLGCAPRFQEFRCAYEATHTAHHRHPCEVVLH
;
A
#
# COMPACT_ATOMS: atom_id res chain seq x y z
N MET A 1 -24.76 0.49 -5.40
CA MET A 1 -23.99 1.72 -5.70
C MET A 1 -22.52 1.32 -5.62
N LEU A 2 -21.93 0.84 -6.72
CA LEU A 2 -20.54 0.37 -6.74
C LEU A 2 -19.61 1.59 -6.75
N GLY A 3 -18.96 1.85 -5.62
CA GLY A 3 -17.93 2.88 -5.53
C GLY A 3 -16.66 2.42 -6.24
N TYR A 4 -16.32 3.06 -7.36
CA TYR A 4 -15.00 2.95 -7.95
C TYR A 4 -14.09 3.97 -7.24
N ILE A 5 -12.93 3.55 -6.71
CA ILE A 5 -11.91 4.49 -6.24
C ILE A 5 -11.09 4.88 -7.47
N CYS A 6 -11.33 6.09 -7.99
CA CYS A 6 -10.62 6.65 -9.14
C CYS A 6 -9.65 7.72 -8.61
N GLN A 7 -8.33 7.50 -8.80
CA GLN A 7 -7.32 8.52 -8.47
C GLN A 7 -7.42 9.72 -9.42
N MET A 8 -7.24 10.93 -8.86
CA MET A 8 -6.84 12.11 -9.63
C MET A 8 -5.35 12.00 -9.92
N GLY A 9 -4.98 11.58 -11.14
CA GLY A 9 -3.60 11.61 -11.60
C GLY A 9 -3.17 13.05 -11.90
N LEU A 10 -2.16 13.57 -11.20
CA LEU A 10 -1.45 14.75 -11.67
C LEU A 10 -0.45 14.33 -12.75
N ILE A 11 -0.52 15.03 -13.87
CA ILE A 11 0.17 14.75 -15.13
C ILE A 11 1.69 15.02 -15.00
N THR A 12 2.54 14.06 -15.35
CA THR A 12 3.88 14.34 -15.94
C THR A 12 4.42 13.18 -16.80
N ARG A 13 4.20 13.32 -18.12
CA ARG A 13 4.93 12.83 -19.32
C ARG A 13 5.80 11.57 -19.26
N HIS A 14 5.24 10.39 -19.59
CA HIS A 14 5.48 9.59 -20.82
C HIS A 14 4.87 8.17 -20.69
N ARG A 15 3.91 7.85 -21.59
CA ARG A 15 3.31 6.55 -22.00
C ARG A 15 3.82 5.27 -21.28
N LEU A 16 3.00 4.41 -20.67
CA LEU A 16 1.77 3.76 -21.16
C LEU A 16 0.77 3.50 -20.01
N GLN A 17 -0.52 3.49 -20.36
CA GLN A 17 -1.68 3.20 -19.49
C GLN A 17 -1.52 1.94 -18.62
N ALA A 18 -1.76 2.10 -17.32
CA ALA A 18 -2.85 1.41 -16.63
C ALA A 18 -3.27 2.25 -15.42
N HIS A 19 -4.43 2.91 -15.50
CA HIS A 19 -5.17 3.21 -14.28
C HIS A 19 -5.63 1.86 -13.73
N VAL A 20 -4.92 1.30 -12.76
CA VAL A 20 -5.43 0.15 -12.02
C VAL A 20 -6.38 0.71 -10.95
N CYS A 21 -7.60 1.02 -11.37
CA CYS A 21 -8.70 1.15 -10.43
C CYS A 21 -9.02 -0.26 -9.93
N VAL A 22 -8.40 -0.68 -8.82
CA VAL A 22 -8.83 -1.89 -8.13
C VAL A 22 -10.23 -1.59 -7.60
N PRO A 23 -11.27 -2.32 -8.02
CA PRO A 23 -12.55 -2.18 -7.35
C PRO A 23 -12.32 -2.55 -5.88
N ALA A 24 -12.94 -1.81 -4.95
CA ALA A 24 -12.89 -2.13 -3.52
C ALA A 24 -13.36 -3.57 -3.19
N SER A 25 -13.83 -4.32 -4.19
CA SER A 25 -14.33 -5.69 -4.14
C SER A 25 -13.27 -6.81 -4.22
N ALA A 26 -11.98 -6.52 -4.33
CA ALA A 26 -10.95 -7.58 -4.37
C ALA A 26 -10.02 -7.48 -3.15
N CYS A 27 -10.56 -7.80 -1.97
CA CYS A 27 -9.74 -8.08 -0.79
C CYS A 27 -8.99 -9.41 -1.02
N ARG A 28 -7.98 -9.37 -1.87
CA ARG A 28 -7.10 -10.49 -2.18
C ARG A 28 -5.66 -10.09 -1.96
N PRO A 29 -4.76 -11.04 -1.67
CA PRO A 29 -3.34 -10.79 -1.72
C PRO A 29 -2.93 -10.23 -3.09
N CYS A 30 -2.06 -9.21 -3.07
CA CYS A 30 -1.43 -8.68 -4.27
C CYS A 30 -0.45 -9.73 -4.83
N SER A 31 -0.42 -9.90 -6.14
CA SER A 31 0.61 -10.71 -6.83
C SER A 31 1.96 -10.00 -6.84
N ASP A 32 3.06 -10.71 -7.12
CA ASP A 32 4.41 -10.12 -7.16
C ASP A 32 4.49 -8.90 -8.09
N ALA A 33 3.89 -8.99 -9.28
CA ALA A 33 3.84 -7.87 -10.22
C ALA A 33 3.06 -6.66 -9.65
N GLU A 34 1.96 -6.90 -8.94
CA GLU A 34 1.17 -5.85 -8.29
C GLU A 34 1.91 -5.24 -7.11
N LEU A 35 2.66 -6.03 -6.33
CA LEU A 35 3.50 -5.53 -5.24
C LEU A 35 4.57 -4.56 -5.74
N LEU A 36 5.28 -4.94 -6.81
CA LEU A 36 6.32 -4.11 -7.40
C LEU A 36 5.75 -2.83 -8.01
N LEU A 37 4.62 -2.93 -8.69
CA LEU A 37 3.92 -1.76 -9.24
C LEU A 37 3.43 -0.84 -8.12
N ALA A 38 2.81 -1.38 -7.08
CA ALA A 38 2.32 -0.62 -5.93
C ALA A 38 3.47 0.10 -5.22
N ALA A 39 4.63 -0.53 -5.05
CA ALA A 39 5.79 0.12 -4.45
C ALA A 39 6.27 1.35 -5.24
N CYS A 40 6.11 1.37 -6.57
CA CYS A 40 6.49 2.51 -7.41
C CYS A 40 5.42 3.59 -7.54
N THR A 41 4.14 3.26 -7.34
CA THR A 41 3.01 4.12 -7.72
C THR A 41 2.13 4.56 -6.56
N SER A 42 2.40 4.04 -5.37
CA SER A 42 1.71 4.44 -4.14
C SER A 42 2.14 5.83 -3.70
N ASP A 43 1.24 6.56 -3.05
CA ASP A 43 1.59 7.83 -2.41
C ASP A 43 2.44 7.61 -1.16
N PHE A 44 2.37 6.42 -0.56
CA PHE A 44 3.23 6.04 0.55
C PHE A 44 3.62 4.58 0.50
N VAL A 45 4.80 4.28 1.04
CA VAL A 45 5.31 2.94 1.31
C VAL A 45 5.96 2.94 2.69
N ILE A 46 5.42 2.15 3.62
CA ILE A 46 5.82 2.15 5.03
C ILE A 46 6.18 0.74 5.47
N HIS A 47 7.39 0.57 5.98
CA HIS A 47 7.78 -0.64 6.70
C HIS A 47 7.42 -0.46 8.19
N GLY A 48 6.62 -1.37 8.74
CA GLY A 48 6.17 -1.25 10.13
C GLY A 48 5.46 -2.49 10.66
N THR A 49 4.88 -2.34 11.84
CA THR A 49 4.12 -3.40 12.53
C THR A 49 2.70 -2.94 12.83
N ILE A 50 1.75 -3.87 12.86
CA ILE A 50 0.38 -3.59 13.29
C ILE A 50 0.38 -3.44 14.81
N HIS A 51 0.05 -2.26 15.31
CA HIS A 51 -0.17 -2.01 16.73
C HIS A 51 -1.58 -2.41 17.15
N GLY A 52 -2.57 -2.15 16.30
CA GLY A 52 -3.96 -2.48 16.56
C GLY A 52 -4.83 -2.32 15.33
N VAL A 53 -6.03 -2.89 15.39
CA VAL A 53 -7.06 -2.73 14.36
C VAL A 53 -8.36 -2.40 15.08
N THR A 54 -9.02 -1.33 14.64
CA THR A 54 -10.37 -0.96 15.05
C THR A 54 -11.32 -1.01 13.85
N HIS A 55 -12.60 -1.20 14.10
CA HIS A 55 -13.62 -1.32 13.06
C HIS A 55 -14.66 -0.22 13.26
N ASP A 56 -14.94 0.52 12.19
CA ASP A 56 -16.04 1.47 12.10
C ASP A 56 -17.14 0.86 11.23
N THR A 57 -18.18 0.36 11.90
CA THR A 57 -19.32 -0.27 11.23
C THR A 57 -20.24 0.74 10.55
N GLU A 58 -20.21 2.01 10.95
CA GLU A 58 -21.02 3.06 10.32
C GLU A 58 -20.42 3.43 8.97
N LEU A 59 -19.10 3.60 8.92
CA LEU A 59 -18.37 3.91 7.69
C LEU A 59 -18.04 2.68 6.84
N GLN A 60 -18.24 1.46 7.36
CA GLN A 60 -17.82 0.20 6.73
C GLN A 60 -16.30 0.17 6.45
N GLU A 61 -15.53 0.64 7.42
CA GLU A 61 -14.07 0.79 7.34
C GLU A 61 -13.38 0.05 8.51
N SER A 62 -12.21 -0.50 8.26
CA SER A 62 -11.26 -0.93 9.29
C SER A 62 -10.09 0.04 9.34
N ILE A 63 -9.68 0.42 10.54
CA ILE A 63 -8.57 1.34 10.79
C ILE A 63 -7.44 0.54 11.40
N ILE A 64 -6.32 0.46 10.67
CA ILE A 64 -5.10 -0.20 11.08
C ILE A 64 -4.18 0.84 11.69
N THR A 65 -3.89 0.72 12.98
CA THR A 65 -2.86 1.53 13.64
C THR A 65 -1.51 0.88 13.39
N VAL A 66 -0.62 1.58 12.69
CA VAL A 66 0.71 1.11 12.30
C VAL A 66 1.77 1.89 13.06
N VAL A 67 2.71 1.15 13.66
CA VAL A 67 3.97 1.72 14.13
C VAL A 67 4.98 1.63 13.00
N ALA A 68 5.33 2.77 12.42
CA ALA A 68 6.28 2.86 11.33
C ALA A 68 7.70 2.65 11.87
N ALA A 69 8.37 1.59 11.40
CA ALA A 69 9.79 1.41 11.59
C ALA A 69 10.59 2.29 10.62
N ARG A 70 10.11 2.40 9.37
CA ARG A 70 10.70 3.25 8.34
C ARG A 70 9.65 3.67 7.32
N VAL A 71 9.69 4.92 6.88
CA VAL A 71 8.94 5.40 5.72
C VAL A 71 9.87 5.32 4.51
N LEU A 72 9.53 4.49 3.53
CA LEU A 72 10.32 4.28 2.31
C LEU A 72 9.96 5.29 1.22
N LEU A 73 8.69 5.64 1.12
CA LEU A 73 8.16 6.64 0.19
C LEU A 73 7.01 7.39 0.88
N GLN A 74 6.94 8.71 0.66
CA GLN A 74 5.76 9.51 0.94
C GLN A 74 5.70 10.73 0.01
N THR A 75 4.60 10.89 -0.72
CA THR A 75 4.36 12.04 -1.60
C THR A 75 3.96 13.29 -0.81
N LEU A 76 3.29 13.10 0.33
CA LEU A 76 2.92 14.15 1.28
C LEU A 76 3.42 13.76 2.68
N PRO A 77 3.87 14.70 3.52
CA PRO A 77 4.40 14.44 4.86
C PRO A 77 3.26 14.13 5.85
N LEU A 78 2.47 13.11 5.57
CA LEU A 78 1.30 12.70 6.38
C LEU A 78 1.67 11.69 7.47
N PHE A 79 2.86 11.08 7.38
CA PHE A 79 3.22 9.94 8.23
C PHE A 79 4.22 10.34 9.32
N GLN A 80 3.79 10.17 10.58
CA GLN A 80 4.65 10.17 11.75
C GLN A 80 4.98 8.72 12.19
N ARG A 81 5.69 8.55 13.31
CA ARG A 81 6.08 7.23 13.84
C ARG A 81 4.87 6.31 14.11
N LEU A 82 3.71 6.89 14.41
CA LEU A 82 2.44 6.19 14.56
C LEU A 82 1.46 6.77 13.52
N THR A 83 0.82 5.91 12.74
CA THR A 83 -0.11 6.33 11.68
C THR A 83 -1.31 5.40 11.60
N SER A 84 -2.40 5.89 11.03
CA SER A 84 -3.64 5.16 10.81
C SER A 84 -3.85 4.94 9.32
N ILE A 85 -4.09 3.70 8.92
CA ILE A 85 -4.35 3.33 7.53
C ILE A 85 -5.73 2.68 7.45
N ARG A 86 -6.55 3.12 6.50
CA ARG A 86 -7.93 2.66 6.32
C ARG A 86 -8.03 1.59 5.25
N THR A 87 -8.98 0.68 5.41
CA THR A 87 -9.32 -0.35 4.43
C THR A 87 -10.80 -0.71 4.57
N PRO A 88 -11.49 -1.20 3.53
CA PRO A 88 -12.88 -1.61 3.66
C PRO A 88 -13.08 -2.71 4.70
N LEU A 89 -14.17 -2.64 5.46
CA LEU A 89 -14.48 -3.59 6.55
C LEU A 89 -14.60 -5.04 6.06
N HIS A 90 -15.14 -5.25 4.85
CA HIS A 90 -15.28 -6.58 4.26
C HIS A 90 -13.95 -7.25 3.89
N CYS A 91 -12.82 -6.53 3.97
CA CYS A 91 -11.49 -7.14 3.82
C CYS A 91 -11.05 -7.94 5.06
N GLY A 92 -11.72 -7.79 6.20
CA GLY A 92 -11.51 -8.64 7.37
C GLY A 92 -10.09 -8.57 7.94
N VAL A 93 -9.48 -7.39 7.93
CA VAL A 93 -8.11 -7.21 8.43
C VAL A 93 -8.06 -7.48 9.92
N HIS A 94 -7.07 -8.26 10.33
CA HIS A 94 -6.85 -8.62 11.72
C HIS A 94 -5.41 -8.31 12.15
N PRO A 95 -5.17 -8.02 13.43
CA PRO A 95 -3.82 -7.93 13.96
C PRO A 95 -3.04 -9.23 13.68
N GLY A 96 -1.77 -9.10 13.32
CA GLY A 96 -0.90 -10.24 13.06
C GLY A 96 0.54 -9.95 13.46
N PRO A 97 1.29 -10.95 13.94
CA PRO A 97 2.70 -10.75 14.29
C PRO A 97 3.54 -10.56 13.02
N GLY A 98 4.69 -9.89 13.18
CA GLY A 98 5.67 -9.65 12.13
C GLY A 98 5.66 -8.22 11.58
N THR A 99 6.51 -7.99 10.58
CA THR A 99 6.61 -6.70 9.90
C THR A 99 6.01 -6.77 8.49
N PHE A 100 5.43 -5.65 8.08
CA PHE A 100 4.67 -5.53 6.84
C PHE A 100 5.14 -4.30 6.06
N LEU A 101 4.90 -4.31 4.76
CA LEU A 101 5.01 -3.14 3.90
C LEU A 101 3.62 -2.64 3.56
N PHE A 102 3.24 -1.51 4.14
CA PHE A 102 1.97 -0.87 3.85
C PHE A 102 2.15 0.09 2.67
N MET A 103 1.44 -0.19 1.59
CA MET A 103 1.46 0.60 0.35
C MET A 103 0.05 1.10 0.06
N GLY A 104 -0.08 2.35 -0.33
CA GLY A 104 -1.39 2.92 -0.60
C GLY A 104 -1.39 4.37 -1.01
N TRP A 105 -2.56 5.00 -0.91
CA TRP A 105 -2.81 6.33 -1.43
C TRP A 105 -3.35 7.26 -0.35
N SER A 106 -3.09 8.55 -0.50
CA SER A 106 -3.68 9.58 0.34
C SER A 106 -4.94 10.13 -0.32
N ARG A 107 -6.07 10.07 0.39
CA ARG A 107 -7.34 10.65 -0.05
C ARG A 107 -7.85 11.60 1.02
N PHE A 108 -7.97 12.89 0.69
CA PHE A 108 -8.41 13.94 1.62
C PHE A 108 -7.65 13.96 2.97
N GLY A 109 -6.35 13.66 2.95
CA GLY A 109 -5.51 13.59 4.15
C GLY A 109 -5.59 12.27 4.92
N GLU A 110 -6.37 11.31 4.44
CA GLU A 110 -6.50 9.97 5.00
C GLU A 110 -5.69 8.96 4.20
N ALA A 111 -4.99 8.06 4.88
CA ALA A 111 -4.24 6.98 4.24
C ALA A 111 -5.17 5.79 3.97
N TRP A 112 -5.23 5.34 2.71
CA TRP A 112 -6.01 4.19 2.27
C TRP A 112 -5.09 3.06 1.80
N LEU A 113 -5.35 1.85 2.28
CA LEU A 113 -4.55 0.67 2.02
C LEU A 113 -4.78 0.15 0.60
N GLY A 114 -3.69 -0.09 -0.13
CA GLY A 114 -3.67 -0.82 -1.39
C GLY A 114 -3.14 -2.24 -1.22
N CYS A 115 -1.85 -2.39 -0.90
CA CYS A 115 -1.19 -3.67 -0.65
C CYS A 115 -0.51 -3.68 0.72
N ALA A 116 -0.48 -4.87 1.36
CA ALA A 116 0.14 -5.06 2.68
C ALA A 116 0.85 -6.42 2.82
N PRO A 117 1.83 -6.76 1.97
CA PRO A 117 2.58 -8.01 2.13
C PRO A 117 3.40 -8.02 3.43
N ARG A 118 3.82 -9.20 3.86
CA ARG A 118 4.90 -9.30 4.84
C ARG A 118 6.19 -8.76 4.22
N PHE A 119 7.04 -8.13 5.03
CA PHE A 119 8.28 -7.54 4.53
C PHE A 119 9.16 -8.57 3.79
N GLN A 120 9.23 -9.80 4.31
CA GLN A 120 10.00 -10.89 3.70
C GLN A 120 9.45 -11.31 2.32
N GLU A 121 8.12 -11.38 2.17
CA GLU A 121 7.48 -11.74 0.89
C GLU A 121 7.81 -10.70 -0.18
N PHE A 122 7.71 -9.41 0.15
CA PHE A 122 8.09 -8.34 -0.77
C PHE A 122 9.57 -8.39 -1.15
N ARG A 123 10.46 -8.63 -0.18
CA ARG A 123 11.90 -8.75 -0.44
C ARG A 123 12.20 -9.87 -1.43
N CYS A 124 11.61 -11.04 -1.24
CA CYS A 124 11.78 -12.16 -2.15
C CYS A 124 11.31 -11.81 -3.58
N ALA A 125 10.13 -11.19 -3.71
CA ALA A 125 9.61 -10.76 -5.01
C ALA A 125 10.51 -9.69 -5.67
N TYR A 126 10.97 -8.70 -4.90
CA TYR A 126 11.84 -7.62 -5.37
C TYR A 126 13.21 -8.10 -5.85
N GLU A 127 13.85 -8.99 -5.07
CA GLU A 127 15.16 -9.56 -5.40
C GLU A 127 15.09 -10.48 -6.63
N ALA A 128 14.01 -11.27 -6.76
CA ALA A 128 13.80 -12.17 -7.90
C ALA A 128 13.66 -11.41 -9.22
N THR A 129 13.03 -10.24 -9.22
CA THR A 129 12.89 -9.45 -10.44
C THR A 129 14.09 -8.56 -10.74
N HIS A 130 14.85 -8.14 -9.71
CA HIS A 130 16.13 -7.41 -9.90
C HIS A 130 17.20 -8.26 -10.59
N THR A 131 17.24 -9.56 -10.31
CA THR A 131 18.17 -10.49 -10.98
C THR A 131 17.74 -10.84 -12.40
N ALA A 132 16.43 -10.87 -12.69
CA ALA A 132 15.89 -11.25 -14.01
C ALA A 132 15.79 -10.08 -15.01
N HIS A 133 15.54 -8.86 -14.53
CA HIS A 133 15.30 -7.69 -15.37
C HIS A 133 16.04 -6.47 -14.82
N HIS A 134 17.12 -6.03 -15.50
CA HIS A 134 17.85 -4.77 -15.23
C HIS A 134 17.02 -3.48 -15.42
N ARG A 135 15.68 -3.55 -15.38
CA ARG A 135 14.76 -2.42 -15.61
C ARG A 135 13.54 -2.52 -14.68
N HIS A 136 13.76 -2.26 -13.39
CA HIS A 136 12.69 -1.77 -12.53
C HIS A 136 12.88 -0.26 -12.35
N PRO A 137 11.91 0.57 -12.76
CA PRO A 137 12.09 2.02 -12.84
C PRO A 137 12.12 2.76 -11.48
N CYS A 138 11.82 2.08 -10.37
CA CYS A 138 11.92 2.69 -9.04
C CYS A 138 12.82 1.86 -8.11
N GLU A 139 13.86 2.49 -7.58
CA GLU A 139 14.75 1.88 -6.58
C GLU A 139 14.12 2.07 -5.19
N VAL A 140 13.68 0.99 -4.58
CA VAL A 140 13.14 0.99 -3.22
C VAL A 140 14.27 0.57 -2.30
N VAL A 141 14.75 1.47 -1.45
CA VAL A 141 15.90 1.21 -0.58
C VAL A 141 15.49 0.31 0.59
N LEU A 142 15.60 -1.01 0.36
CA LEU A 142 15.43 -2.08 1.34
C LEU A 142 16.79 -2.35 2.01
N HIS A 143 17.08 -1.70 3.14
CA HIS A 143 18.25 -2.01 3.98
C HIS A 143 17.82 -2.84 5.20
#